data_AF-A0A5N5PHI2-F1
#
_entry.id   AF-A0A5N5PHI2-F1
#
_cell.length_a   1.000
_cell.length_b   1.000
_cell.length_c   1.000
_cell.angle_alpha   90.00
_cell.angle_beta   90.00
_cell.angle_gamma   90.00
#
_symmetry.space_group_name_H-M   'P 1'
#
loop_
_entity.id
_entity.type
_entity.pdbx_description
1 polymer ?
#
loop_
_entity_poly.entity_id
_entity_poly.type
_entity_poly.pdbx_seq_one_letter_code
_entity_poly.pdbx_strand_id
1 'polypeptide(L)'
;MMSLDLNLHVLTKELSVYLENQVRVGGFLGSGVGLALALGFGAAYACYYWTSVAKKPKLVSGGKKFYEFLKENCPVVTETYYPPFWCWESRVQTLLRPFVTAKPWVSYRNELMRAPDGGQISLDWFDNEDSLSHPTRPLGPPSCSCPV
;
A
#
# COMPACT_ATOMS: atom_id res chain seq x y z
N MET A 1 3.80 4.06 -14.23
CA MET A 1 2.88 4.74 -13.28
C MET A 1 1.44 4.82 -13.79
N MET A 2 0.99 3.93 -14.69
CA MET A 2 -0.36 3.97 -15.32
C MET A 2 -1.24 2.73 -15.00
N SER A 3 -0.72 1.76 -14.23
CA SER A 3 -1.39 0.48 -14.02
C SER A 3 -2.38 0.47 -12.85
N LEU A 4 -2.34 1.50 -11.99
CA LEU A 4 -3.21 1.59 -10.79
C LEU A 4 -4.56 2.24 -11.14
N ASP A 5 -4.56 3.22 -12.04
CA ASP A 5 -5.77 3.85 -12.58
C ASP A 5 -6.66 2.86 -13.32
N LEU A 6 -6.08 1.94 -14.11
CA LEU A 6 -6.85 0.96 -14.88
C LEU A 6 -7.60 -0.02 -13.96
N ASN A 7 -6.96 -0.45 -12.87
CA ASN A 7 -7.54 -1.42 -11.93
C ASN A 7 -8.58 -0.75 -11.02
N LEU A 8 -8.32 0.50 -10.59
CA LEU A 8 -9.29 1.28 -9.83
C LEU A 8 -10.52 1.59 -10.67
N HIS A 9 -10.35 2.01 -11.93
CA HIS A 9 -11.47 2.32 -12.82
C HIS A 9 -12.31 1.07 -13.15
N VAL A 10 -11.67 -0.09 -13.36
CA VAL A 10 -12.38 -1.37 -13.55
C VAL A 10 -13.12 -1.78 -12.28
N LEU A 11 -12.49 -1.69 -11.10
CA LEU A 11 -13.14 -2.00 -9.83
C LEU A 11 -14.33 -1.06 -9.58
N THR A 12 -14.17 0.24 -9.88
CA THR A 12 -15.24 1.23 -9.73
C THR A 12 -16.39 0.97 -10.69
N LYS A 13 -16.10 0.53 -11.92
CA LYS A 13 -17.09 0.18 -12.94
C LYS A 13 -17.84 -1.11 -12.59
N GLU A 14 -17.15 -2.14 -12.11
CA GLU A 14 -17.79 -3.36 -11.61
C GLU A 14 -18.65 -3.05 -10.39
N LEU A 15 -18.16 -2.23 -9.45
CA LEU A 15 -18.91 -1.82 -8.27
C LEU A 15 -20.14 -0.98 -8.64
N SER A 16 -20.02 -0.09 -9.63
CA SER A 16 -21.14 0.73 -10.12
C SER A 16 -22.18 -0.13 -10.84
N VAL A 17 -21.76 -1.12 -11.64
CA VAL A 17 -22.68 -2.06 -12.31
C VAL A 17 -23.35 -2.97 -11.29
N TYR A 18 -22.64 -3.42 -10.25
CA TYR A 18 -23.25 -4.16 -9.15
C TYR A 18 -24.24 -3.31 -8.36
N LEU A 19 -23.90 -2.05 -8.04
CA LEU A 19 -24.81 -1.10 -7.41
C LEU A 19 -26.03 -0.83 -8.28
N GLU A 20 -25.85 -0.60 -9.58
CA GLU A 20 -26.92 -0.33 -10.53
C GLU A 20 -27.83 -1.56 -10.69
N ASN A 21 -27.27 -2.76 -10.75
CA ASN A 21 -28.05 -4.00 -10.79
C ASN A 21 -28.76 -4.28 -9.45
N GLN A 22 -28.16 -3.96 -8.31
CA GLN A 22 -28.83 -4.05 -7.00
C GLN A 22 -29.97 -3.03 -6.87
N VAL A 23 -29.83 -1.83 -7.42
CA VAL A 23 -30.91 -0.82 -7.52
C VAL A 23 -32.02 -1.28 -8.47
N ARG A 24 -31.68 -1.97 -9.56
CA ARG A 24 -32.66 -2.47 -10.55
C ARG A 24 -33.39 -3.74 -10.10
N VAL A 25 -32.74 -4.60 -9.30
CA VAL A 25 -33.30 -5.84 -8.73
C VAL A 25 -33.99 -5.57 -7.38
N GLY A 26 -33.66 -4.46 -6.72
CA GLY A 26 -34.11 -4.11 -5.39
C GLY A 26 -35.45 -3.39 -5.35
N GLY A 27 -36.55 -4.14 -5.31
CA GLY A 27 -37.79 -3.69 -4.65
C GLY A 27 -37.57 -3.24 -3.18
N PHE A 28 -36.39 -3.49 -2.62
CA PHE A 28 -35.95 -3.14 -1.26
C PHE A 28 -35.38 -1.72 -1.10
N LEU A 29 -34.71 -1.16 -2.13
CA LEU A 29 -34.17 0.22 -2.12
C LEU A 29 -35.23 1.27 -2.48
N GLY A 30 -36.36 0.86 -3.09
CA GLY A 30 -37.53 1.71 -3.33
C GLY A 30 -38.49 1.81 -2.14
N SER A 31 -38.29 1.02 -1.08
CA SER A 31 -39.06 1.13 0.17
C SER A 31 -38.43 2.19 1.08
N GLY A 32 -39.24 3.03 1.72
CA GLY A 32 -38.76 4.11 2.61
C GLY A 32 -37.82 3.63 3.73
N VAL A 33 -37.93 2.35 4.13
CA VAL A 33 -37.02 1.71 5.10
C VAL A 33 -35.62 1.51 4.53
N GLY A 34 -35.51 1.07 3.27
CA GLY A 34 -34.21 0.89 2.60
C GLY A 34 -33.46 2.21 2.44
N LEU A 35 -34.18 3.27 2.05
CA LEU A 35 -33.61 4.62 1.97
C LEU A 35 -33.17 5.15 3.35
N ALA A 36 -33.98 4.96 4.38
CA ALA A 36 -33.63 5.37 5.74
C ALA A 36 -32.37 4.66 6.26
N LEU A 37 -32.23 3.35 6.01
CA LEU A 37 -31.04 2.59 6.37
C LEU A 37 -29.82 3.05 5.60
N ALA A 38 -29.92 3.24 4.28
CA ALA A 38 -28.81 3.72 3.46
C ALA A 38 -28.31 5.10 3.92
N LEU A 39 -29.22 6.03 4.22
CA LEU A 39 -28.89 7.34 4.75
C LEU A 39 -28.29 7.26 6.16
N GLY A 40 -28.82 6.39 7.03
CA GLY A 40 -28.30 6.16 8.37
C GLY A 40 -26.86 5.63 8.36
N PHE A 41 -26.60 4.59 7.57
CA PHE A 41 -25.25 4.05 7.39
C PHE A 41 -24.31 5.06 6.71
N GLY A 42 -24.79 5.81 5.72
CA GLY A 42 -24.00 6.86 5.06
C GLY A 42 -23.60 7.98 6.02
N ALA A 43 -24.54 8.48 6.83
CA ALA A 43 -24.27 9.50 7.83
C ALA A 43 -23.34 8.99 8.94
N ALA A 44 -23.55 7.76 9.42
CA ALA A 44 -22.66 7.13 10.39
C ALA A 44 -21.24 6.97 9.83
N TYR A 45 -21.10 6.55 8.57
CA TYR A 45 -19.81 6.43 7.89
C TYR A 45 -19.12 7.78 7.71
N ALA A 46 -19.85 8.82 7.30
CA ALA A 46 -19.30 10.18 7.17
C ALA A 46 -18.82 10.72 8.52
N CYS A 47 -19.60 10.53 9.59
CA CYS A 47 -19.22 10.91 10.95
C CYS A 47 -17.97 10.14 11.42
N TYR A 48 -17.94 8.83 11.16
CA TYR A 48 -16.78 8.00 11.46
C TYR A 48 -15.53 8.47 10.71
N TYR A 49 -15.65 8.75 9.40
CA TYR A 49 -14.53 9.20 8.57
C TYR A 49 -13.96 10.54 9.07
N TRP A 50 -14.83 11.50 9.39
CA TRP A 50 -14.40 12.81 9.87
C TRP A 50 -13.74 12.76 11.26
N THR A 51 -14.23 11.91 12.16
CA THR A 51 -13.75 11.84 13.55
C THR A 51 -12.55 10.91 13.74
N SER A 52 -12.52 9.79 13.02
CA SER A 52 -11.56 8.71 13.25
C SER A 52 -10.45 8.66 12.21
N VAL A 53 -10.74 9.04 10.97
CA VAL A 53 -9.85 8.83 9.80
C VAL A 53 -9.11 10.11 9.40
N ALA A 54 -9.81 11.24 9.37
CA ALA A 54 -9.24 12.56 9.04
C ALA A 54 -8.44 13.17 10.21
N LYS A 55 -7.43 12.46 10.70
CA LYS A 55 -6.57 12.93 11.81
C LYS A 55 -5.35 13.66 11.26
N LYS A 56 -5.00 14.78 11.90
CA LYS A 56 -3.75 15.48 11.61
C LYS A 56 -2.56 14.61 12.01
N PRO A 57 -1.54 14.45 11.14
CA PRO A 57 -0.35 13.68 11.49
C PRO A 57 0.37 14.34 12.66
N LYS A 58 0.76 13.54 13.66
CA LYS A 58 1.53 14.03 14.80
C LYS A 58 3.01 13.98 14.44
N LEU A 59 3.61 15.14 14.19
CA LEU A 59 5.05 15.24 13.99
C LEU A 59 5.77 15.07 15.33
N VAL A 60 6.42 13.93 15.53
CA VAL A 60 7.27 13.64 16.70
C VAL A 60 8.72 13.86 16.29
N SER A 61 9.36 14.88 16.87
CA SER A 61 10.75 15.24 16.61
C SER A 61 11.50 15.36 17.93
N GLY A 62 12.76 14.90 17.95
CA GLY A 62 13.62 14.91 19.13
C GLY A 62 14.09 16.31 19.57
N GLY A 63 13.81 17.36 18.79
CA GLY A 63 14.22 18.73 19.13
C GLY A 63 13.40 19.83 18.43
N LYS A 64 13.26 20.97 19.12
CA LYS A 64 12.45 22.12 18.65
C LYS A 64 12.93 22.69 17.32
N LYS A 65 14.25 22.82 17.13
CA LYS A 65 14.86 23.32 15.88
C LYS A 65 14.54 22.44 14.67
N PHE A 66 14.59 21.12 14.84
CA PHE A 66 14.29 20.18 13.75
C PHE A 66 12.78 20.15 13.44
N TYR A 67 11.93 20.31 14.46
CA TYR A 67 10.49 20.46 14.27
C TYR A 67 10.15 21.71 13.43
N GLU A 68 10.74 22.86 13.78
CA GLU A 68 10.53 24.13 13.05
C GLU A 68 11.06 24.03 11.61
N PHE A 69 12.24 23.44 11.41
CA PHE A 69 12.79 23.19 10.08
C PHE A 69 11.85 22.37 9.19
N LEU A 70 11.32 21.25 9.69
CA LEU A 70 10.39 20.41 8.94
C LEU A 70 9.07 21.12 8.64
N LYS A 71 8.61 21.97 9.57
CA LYS A 71 7.40 22.76 9.38
C LYS A 71 7.56 23.83 8.29
N GLU A 72 8.74 24.45 8.21
CA GLU A 72 9.04 25.51 7.23
C GLU A 72 9.36 24.94 5.83
N ASN A 73 10.06 23.81 5.77
CA ASN A 73 10.54 23.26 4.49
C ASN A 73 9.64 22.16 3.92
N CYS A 74 8.73 21.58 4.71
CA CYS A 74 7.88 20.46 4.29
C CYS A 74 6.39 20.72 4.62
N PRO A 75 5.65 21.45 3.75
CA PRO A 75 4.23 21.76 4.01
C PRO A 75 3.36 20.50 4.17
N VAL A 76 3.72 19.40 3.49
CA VAL A 76 3.05 18.09 3.56
C VAL A 76 2.95 17.53 4.98
N VAL A 77 3.85 17.93 5.89
CA VAL A 77 3.88 17.46 7.27
C VAL A 77 2.78 18.13 8.12
N THR A 78 2.27 19.27 7.66
CA THR A 78 1.24 20.06 8.36
C THR A 78 -0.17 19.89 7.80
N GLU A 79 -0.29 19.31 6.61
CA GLU A 79 -1.56 19.10 5.93
C GLU A 79 -2.30 17.90 6.53
N THR A 80 -3.63 17.98 6.54
CA THR A 80 -4.47 16.84 6.95
C THR A 80 -4.38 15.78 5.86
N TYR A 81 -3.84 14.61 6.20
CA TYR A 81 -3.85 13.47 5.30
C TYR A 81 -5.24 12.85 5.26
N TYR A 82 -5.85 12.83 4.09
CA TYR A 82 -7.10 12.12 3.83
C TYR A 82 -6.75 10.80 3.14
N PRO A 83 -6.75 9.66 3.87
CA PRO A 83 -6.54 8.38 3.22
C PRO A 83 -7.68 8.12 2.24
N PRO A 84 -7.44 7.41 1.14
CA PRO A 84 -8.51 6.99 0.25
C PRO A 84 -9.60 6.22 0.99
N PHE A 85 -10.85 6.27 0.49
CA PHE A 85 -12.02 5.68 1.16
C PHE A 85 -11.93 4.16 1.40
N TRP A 86 -10.98 3.46 0.77
CA TRP A 86 -10.71 2.03 0.98
C TRP A 86 -9.61 1.76 2.02
N CYS A 87 -8.84 2.78 2.43
CA CYS A 87 -7.64 2.65 3.25
C CYS A 87 -7.83 3.22 4.67
N TRP A 88 -9.08 3.36 5.12
CA TRP A 88 -9.38 3.89 6.45
C TRP A 88 -9.09 2.90 7.58
N GLU A 89 -9.02 1.59 7.27
CA GLU A 89 -8.76 0.54 8.25
C GLU A 89 -7.80 -0.52 7.67
N SER A 90 -6.85 -0.94 8.50
CA SER A 90 -5.76 -1.84 8.12
C SER A 90 -6.18 -3.25 7.69
N ARG A 91 -7.26 -3.79 8.28
CA ARG A 91 -7.80 -5.10 7.93
C ARG A 91 -8.53 -5.02 6.59
N VAL A 92 -9.28 -3.94 6.33
CA VAL A 92 -9.90 -3.70 5.01
C VAL A 92 -8.81 -3.66 3.93
N GLN A 93 -7.70 -2.95 4.16
CA GLN A 93 -6.56 -2.95 3.24
C GLN A 93 -6.00 -4.36 3.01
N THR A 94 -5.93 -5.19 4.05
CA THR A 94 -5.46 -6.59 3.96
C THR A 94 -6.44 -7.47 3.17
N LEU A 95 -7.74 -7.30 3.39
CA LEU A 95 -8.80 -8.03 2.70
C LEU A 95 -8.93 -7.61 1.24
N LEU A 96 -8.67 -6.34 0.90
CA LEU A 96 -8.69 -5.84 -0.48
C LEU A 96 -7.41 -6.18 -1.26
N ARG A 97 -6.29 -6.45 -0.58
CA ARG A 97 -4.99 -6.72 -1.22
C ARG A 97 -5.04 -7.80 -2.31
N PRO A 98 -5.73 -8.95 -2.14
CA PRO A 98 -5.85 -9.98 -3.18
C PRO A 98 -6.62 -9.51 -4.42
N PHE A 99 -7.53 -8.54 -4.26
CA PHE A 99 -8.37 -8.03 -5.35
C PHE A 99 -7.71 -6.89 -6.12
N VAL A 100 -6.90 -6.07 -5.44
CA VAL A 100 -6.27 -4.87 -6.03
C VAL A 100 -4.84 -5.16 -6.50
N THR A 101 -4.10 -6.01 -5.79
CA THR A 101 -2.70 -6.28 -6.10
C THR A 101 -2.60 -7.55 -6.93
N ALA A 102 -2.46 -7.39 -8.25
CA ALA A 102 -1.88 -8.44 -9.07
C ALA A 102 -0.50 -8.78 -8.48
N LYS A 103 -0.29 -10.01 -8.03
CA LYS A 103 1.02 -10.46 -7.54
C LYS A 103 2.00 -10.37 -8.72
N PRO A 104 2.96 -9.42 -8.74
CA PRO A 104 3.94 -9.43 -9.81
C PRO A 104 4.75 -10.72 -9.68
N TRP A 105 4.89 -11.45 -10.79
CA TRP A 105 5.81 -12.56 -10.83
C TRP A 105 7.22 -11.98 -10.88
N VAL A 106 7.86 -11.94 -9.71
CA VAL A 106 9.20 -11.41 -9.54
C VAL A 106 10.16 -12.59 -9.43
N SER A 107 11.08 -12.71 -10.39
CA SER A 107 12.16 -13.70 -10.33
C SER A 107 13.27 -13.12 -9.46
N TYR A 108 13.59 -13.82 -8.37
CA TYR A 108 14.71 -13.48 -7.50
C TYR A 108 15.86 -14.45 -7.74
N ARG A 109 17.08 -13.92 -7.80
CA ARG A 109 18.32 -14.67 -7.89
C ARG A 109 18.97 -14.78 -6.52
N ASN A 110 19.15 -16.00 -6.04
CA ASN A 110 19.77 -16.27 -4.75
C ASN A 110 21.31 -16.26 -4.83
N GLU A 111 21.98 -15.64 -3.87
CA GLU A 111 23.42 -15.65 -3.66
C GLU A 111 23.74 -16.02 -2.21
N LEU A 112 24.54 -17.08 -2.03
CA LEU A 112 24.93 -17.57 -0.72
C LEU A 112 26.35 -17.12 -0.37
N MET A 113 26.46 -16.22 0.60
CA MET A 113 27.73 -15.78 1.16
C MET A 113 28.08 -16.60 2.40
N ARG A 114 29.28 -17.19 2.41
CA ARG A 114 29.80 -17.92 3.57
C ARG A 114 30.65 -16.96 4.41
N ALA A 115 30.27 -16.80 5.66
CA ALA A 115 31.03 -16.01 6.61
C ALA A 115 32.22 -16.82 7.16
N PRO A 116 33.34 -16.16 7.54
CA PRO A 116 34.56 -16.83 7.99
C PRO A 116 34.39 -17.57 9.34
N ASP A 117 33.34 -17.27 10.08
CA ASP A 117 32.93 -17.95 11.31
C ASP A 117 32.12 -19.24 11.05
N GLY A 118 31.89 -19.59 9.78
CA GLY A 118 31.07 -20.74 9.38
C GLY A 118 29.58 -20.42 9.22
N GLY A 119 29.18 -19.17 9.45
CA GLY A 119 27.84 -18.68 9.14
C GLY A 119 27.54 -18.68 7.64
N GLN A 120 26.26 -18.70 7.28
CA GLN A 120 25.81 -18.58 5.89
C GLN A 120 24.75 -17.48 5.79
N ILE A 121 24.91 -16.60 4.82
CA ILE A 121 24.00 -15.49 4.52
C ILE A 121 23.45 -15.71 3.12
N SER A 122 22.13 -15.77 2.98
CA SER A 122 21.43 -15.95 1.72
C SER A 122 20.82 -14.61 1.29
N LEU A 123 21.26 -14.09 0.15
CA LEU A 123 20.79 -12.83 -0.43
C LEU A 123 19.97 -13.10 -1.68
N ASP A 124 18.75 -12.58 -1.73
CA ASP A 124 17.89 -12.68 -2.91
C ASP A 124 17.89 -11.35 -3.67
N TRP A 125 18.47 -11.36 -4.87
CA TRP A 125 18.57 -10.21 -5.76
C TRP A 125 17.37 -10.15 -6.70
N PHE A 126 16.81 -8.96 -6.90
CA PHE A 126 15.88 -8.70 -8.00
C PHE A 126 16.66 -8.03 -9.13
N ASP A 127 16.86 -8.77 -10.22
CA ASP A 127 17.60 -8.30 -11.38
C ASP A 127 16.72 -7.38 -12.26
N ASN A 128 17.25 -6.21 -12.63
CA ASN A 128 16.62 -5.23 -13.53
C ASN A 128 17.47 -5.11 -14.81
N GLU A 129 16.97 -4.46 -15.86
CA GLU A 129 17.73 -4.29 -17.13
C GLU A 129 19.13 -3.69 -16.93
N ASP A 130 19.31 -2.82 -15.93
CA ASP A 130 20.61 -2.23 -15.58
C ASP A 130 21.56 -3.22 -14.89
N SER A 131 21.08 -4.31 -14.28
CA SER A 131 21.95 -5.31 -13.63
C SER A 131 22.74 -6.15 -14.64
N LEU A 132 22.38 -6.12 -15.93
CA LEU A 132 23.17 -6.71 -17.02
C LEU A 132 24.54 -6.06 -17.16
N SER A 133 24.70 -4.79 -16.75
CA SER A 133 25.98 -4.07 -16.78
C SER A 133 26.97 -4.55 -15.69
N HIS A 134 26.47 -5.24 -14.67
CA HIS A 134 27.24 -5.79 -13.56
C HIS A 134 26.93 -7.28 -13.40
N PRO A 135 27.42 -8.15 -14.32
CA PRO A 135 27.19 -9.57 -14.21
C PRO A 135 27.82 -10.07 -12.91
N THR A 136 26.97 -10.48 -11.97
CA THR A 136 27.44 -11.09 -10.73
C THR A 136 28.11 -12.41 -11.08
N ARG A 137 29.32 -12.62 -10.55
CA ARG A 137 30.13 -13.82 -10.79
C ARG A 137 29.28 -15.07 -10.50
N PRO A 138 29.32 -16.12 -11.36
CA PRO A 138 28.58 -17.35 -11.10
C PRO A 138 28.93 -17.91 -9.72
N LEU A 139 27.95 -18.62 -9.13
CA LEU A 139 27.91 -19.29 -7.83
C LEU A 139 29.11 -20.25 -7.60
N GLY A 140 30.31 -19.72 -7.57
CA GLY A 140 31.48 -20.31 -6.93
C GLY A 140 31.66 -19.63 -5.58
N PRO A 141 32.21 -20.34 -4.57
CA PRO A 141 32.54 -19.71 -3.31
C PRO A 141 33.38 -18.45 -3.60
N PRO A 142 33.07 -17.29 -2.98
CA PRO A 142 33.96 -16.15 -3.08
C PRO A 142 35.32 -16.60 -2.57
N SER A 143 36.30 -16.69 -3.46
CA SER A 143 37.69 -16.91 -3.11
C SER A 143 38.25 -15.63 -2.48
N CYS A 144 37.66 -15.21 -1.38
CA CYS A 144 38.26 -14.25 -0.46
C CYS A 144 39.23 -15.05 0.40
N SER A 145 40.32 -15.53 -0.22
CA SER A 145 41.48 -16.01 0.51
C SER A 145 42.11 -14.78 1.16
N CYS A 146 41.75 -14.49 2.41
CA CYS A 146 42.53 -13.55 3.20
C CYS A 146 43.94 -14.13 3.34
N PRO A 147 45.01 -13.42 2.96
CA PRO A 147 46.36 -13.86 3.32
C PRO A 147 46.46 -13.85 4.85
N VAL A 148 46.87 -15.01 5.39
CA VAL A 148 47.24 -15.18 6.81
C VAL A 148 48.52 -14.42 7.09
#